data_AF-A0A1X2ADW3-F1
#
_entry.id   AF-A0A1X2ADW3-F1
#
_cell.length_a   1.000
_cell.length_b   1.000
_cell.length_c   1.000
_cell.angle_alpha   90.00
_cell.angle_beta   90.00
_cell.angle_gamma   90.00
#
_symmetry.space_group_name_H-M   'P 1'
#
loop_
_entity.id
_entity.type
_entity.pdbx_description
1 polymer ?
#
loop_
_entity_poly.entity_id
_entity_poly.type
_entity_poly.pdbx_seq_one_letter_code
_entity_poly.pdbx_strand_id
1 'polypeptide(L)'
;MTRPGDTAGWREVADRLTPEQAAGFELQERSGDDPATMRAMADELAAANATAVMSGQIAAPPDATRLYGWQTHGERTWREFDGSTRQVGSAVVRVRGQQFADGSCERWISVSATHDEEFRAEQARELAAALQAVADEADRLG
;
A
#
# COMPACT_ATOMS: atom_id res chain seq x y z
N MET A 1 -17.30 23.67 39.05
CA MET A 1 -15.95 23.27 39.49
C MET A 1 -15.51 22.13 38.58
N THR A 2 -14.77 22.45 37.52
CA THR A 2 -14.16 21.51 36.58
C THR A 2 -12.79 22.11 36.27
N ARG A 3 -11.69 21.42 36.57
CA ARG A 3 -10.34 21.98 36.42
C ARG A 3 -9.94 21.98 34.94
N PRO A 4 -9.35 23.08 34.43
CA PRO A 4 -8.74 23.12 33.11
C PRO A 4 -7.39 22.40 33.18
N GLY A 5 -7.36 21.16 32.73
CA GLY A 5 -6.17 20.30 32.80
C GLY A 5 -6.33 18.90 32.22
N ASP A 6 -7.44 18.62 31.52
CA ASP A 6 -7.54 17.46 30.61
C ASP A 6 -6.56 17.70 29.47
N THR A 7 -5.33 17.29 29.71
CA THR A 7 -4.25 17.32 28.72
C THR A 7 -4.64 16.30 27.67
N ALA A 8 -4.68 16.73 26.41
CA ALA A 8 -4.96 15.89 25.26
C ALA A 8 -3.89 14.79 25.10
N GLY A 9 -3.98 13.75 25.93
CA GLY A 9 -2.99 12.68 26.05
C GLY A 9 -3.32 11.49 25.16
N TRP A 10 -2.43 10.49 25.14
CA TRP A 10 -2.60 9.26 24.37
C TRP A 10 -3.95 8.55 24.61
N ARG A 11 -4.61 8.78 25.75
CA ARG A 11 -5.94 8.24 26.06
C ARG A 11 -7.05 8.64 25.09
N GLU A 12 -6.92 9.80 24.43
CA GLU A 12 -7.87 10.23 23.40
C GLU A 12 -7.91 9.29 22.18
N VAL A 13 -6.87 8.48 21.98
CA VAL A 13 -6.75 7.57 20.85
C VAL A 13 -6.65 6.10 21.27
N ALA A 14 -6.86 5.82 22.56
CA ALA A 14 -6.72 4.48 23.13
C ALA A 14 -7.70 3.46 22.55
N ASP A 15 -8.87 3.90 22.08
CA ASP A 15 -9.85 3.07 21.36
C ASP A 15 -9.33 2.56 20.01
N ARG A 16 -8.33 3.23 19.44
CA ARG A 16 -7.64 2.86 18.19
C ARG A 16 -6.32 2.13 18.42
N LEU A 17 -5.93 1.90 19.68
CA LEU A 17 -4.76 1.12 20.06
C LEU A 17 -5.13 -0.34 20.30
N THR A 18 -4.17 -1.25 20.16
CA THR A 18 -4.33 -2.62 20.67
C THR A 18 -4.24 -2.62 22.20
N PRO A 19 -4.81 -3.63 22.90
CA PRO A 19 -4.72 -3.71 24.35
C PRO A 19 -3.28 -3.70 24.89
N GLU A 20 -2.35 -4.31 24.15
CA GLU A 20 -0.92 -4.34 24.52
C GLU A 20 -0.27 -2.96 24.39
N GLN A 21 -0.56 -2.22 23.31
CA GLN A 21 -0.06 -0.86 23.13
C GLN A 21 -0.59 0.09 24.20
N ALA A 22 -1.89 0.01 24.52
CA ALA A 22 -2.49 0.80 25.59
C ALA A 22 -1.84 0.51 26.96
N ALA A 23 -1.59 -0.77 27.27
CA ALA A 23 -0.88 -1.16 28.49
C ALA A 23 0.58 -0.63 28.53
N GLY A 24 1.24 -0.54 27.37
CA GLY A 24 2.56 0.09 27.23
C GLY A 24 2.55 1.56 27.61
N PHE A 25 1.58 2.33 27.11
CA PHE A 25 1.44 3.75 27.46
C PHE A 25 1.05 3.97 28.92
N GLU A 26 0.26 3.09 29.52
CA GLU A 26 -0.01 3.15 30.97
C GLU A 26 1.28 3.01 31.80
N LEU A 27 2.21 2.17 31.36
CA LEU A 27 3.50 2.00 32.05
C LEU A 27 4.40 3.23 31.89
N GLN A 28 4.47 3.81 30.69
CA GLN A 28 5.24 5.02 30.41
C GLN A 28 4.71 6.23 31.20
N GLU A 29 3.39 6.38 31.28
CA GLU A 29 2.77 7.45 32.06
C GLU A 29 3.09 7.32 33.56
N ARG A 30 3.05 6.10 34.12
CA ARG A 30 3.48 5.85 35.51
C ARG A 30 4.95 6.16 35.75
N SER A 31 5.78 6.04 34.71
CA SER A 31 7.22 6.32 34.76
C SER A 31 7.52 7.83 34.62
N GLY A 32 6.52 8.64 34.28
CA GLY A 32 6.65 10.09 34.14
C GLY A 32 7.17 10.54 32.78
N ASP A 33 7.00 9.73 31.74
CA ASP A 33 7.37 10.11 30.37
C ASP A 33 6.57 11.33 29.89
N ASP A 34 7.16 12.07 28.94
CA ASP A 34 6.57 13.30 28.42
C ASP A 34 5.22 13.05 27.71
N PRO A 35 4.11 13.68 28.15
CA PRO A 35 2.78 13.49 27.56
C PRO A 35 2.69 13.82 26.06
N ALA A 36 3.44 14.81 25.58
CA ALA A 36 3.41 15.18 24.16
C ALA A 36 4.07 14.11 23.28
N THR A 37 5.19 13.56 23.74
CA THR A 37 5.88 12.44 23.09
C THR A 37 5.00 11.19 23.07
N MET A 38 4.38 10.84 24.21
CA MET A 38 3.44 9.71 24.27
C MET A 38 2.26 9.90 23.33
N ARG A 39 1.71 11.13 23.23
CA ARG A 39 0.64 11.44 22.29
C ARG A 39 1.07 11.22 20.84
N ALA A 40 2.22 11.76 20.42
CA ALA A 40 2.72 11.60 19.06
C ALA A 40 2.91 10.12 18.67
N MET A 41 3.48 9.32 19.59
CA MET A 41 3.63 7.87 19.38
C MET A 41 2.29 7.15 19.32
N ALA A 42 1.34 7.52 20.17
CA ALA A 42 0.01 6.92 20.17
C ALA A 42 -0.77 7.24 18.90
N ASP A 43 -0.66 8.46 18.37
CA ASP A 43 -1.24 8.84 17.08
C ASP A 43 -0.64 8.02 15.92
N GLU A 44 0.67 7.79 15.93
CA GLU A 44 1.35 6.96 14.92
C GLU A 44 0.86 5.50 14.96
N LEU A 45 0.80 4.91 16.16
CA LEU A 45 0.31 3.53 16.34
C LEU A 45 -1.18 3.40 16.00
N ALA A 46 -2.01 4.37 16.38
CA ALA A 46 -3.42 4.41 16.04
C ALA A 46 -3.62 4.51 14.52
N ALA A 47 -2.82 5.31 13.82
CA ALA A 47 -2.84 5.38 12.36
C ALA A 47 -2.42 4.04 11.72
N ALA A 48 -1.37 3.41 12.23
CA ALA A 48 -0.91 2.11 11.74
C ALA A 48 -1.97 1.00 11.94
N ASN A 49 -2.62 0.96 13.10
CA ASN A 49 -3.70 0.01 13.38
C ASN A 49 -4.91 0.25 12.47
N ALA A 50 -5.30 1.51 12.23
CA ALA A 50 -6.37 1.85 11.31
C ALA A 50 -6.05 1.37 9.88
N THR A 51 -4.82 1.59 9.41
CA THR A 51 -4.34 1.04 8.13
C THR A 51 -4.38 -0.49 8.12
N ALA A 52 -3.99 -1.16 9.21
CA ALA A 52 -4.02 -2.62 9.33
C ALA A 52 -5.45 -3.19 9.26
N VAL A 53 -6.42 -2.54 9.91
CA VAL A 53 -7.84 -2.94 9.85
C VAL A 53 -8.40 -2.72 8.45
N MET A 54 -8.18 -1.55 7.84
CA MET A 54 -8.64 -1.24 6.49
C MET A 54 -8.04 -2.20 5.45
N SER A 55 -6.73 -2.44 5.51
CA SER A 55 -6.03 -3.32 4.58
C SER A 55 -6.49 -4.77 4.63
N GLY A 56 -6.91 -5.28 5.79
CA GLY A 56 -7.45 -6.64 5.95
C GLY A 56 -8.83 -6.83 5.34
N GLN A 57 -9.57 -5.74 5.08
CA GLN A 57 -10.94 -5.79 4.57
C GLN A 57 -11.04 -5.58 3.05
N ILE A 58 -9.97 -5.13 2.41
CA ILE A 58 -9.97 -4.83 0.96
C ILE A 58 -9.53 -6.06 0.17
N ALA A 59 -10.46 -6.59 -0.62
CA ALA A 59 -10.21 -7.71 -1.51
C ALA A 59 -9.03 -7.43 -2.45
N ALA A 60 -8.22 -8.46 -2.72
CA ALA A 60 -7.16 -8.38 -3.71
C ALA A 60 -7.76 -8.05 -5.10
N PRO A 61 -7.06 -7.26 -5.94
CA PRO A 61 -7.41 -7.15 -7.35
C PRO A 61 -7.41 -8.55 -7.97
N PRO A 62 -8.44 -8.92 -8.75
CA PRO A 62 -8.61 -10.28 -9.25
C PRO A 62 -7.49 -10.70 -10.21
N ASP A 63 -6.81 -9.72 -10.82
CA ASP A 63 -5.69 -9.88 -11.74
C ASP A 63 -4.32 -9.91 -11.05
N ALA A 64 -4.25 -9.66 -9.73
CA ALA A 64 -2.99 -9.65 -9.02
C ALA A 64 -2.40 -11.06 -8.89
N THR A 65 -1.21 -11.26 -9.45
CA THR A 65 -0.39 -12.46 -9.26
C THR A 65 0.52 -12.33 -8.04
N ARG A 66 0.81 -11.09 -7.62
CA ARG A 66 1.56 -10.78 -6.40
C ARG A 66 1.07 -9.49 -5.78
N LEU A 67 0.95 -9.46 -4.46
CA LEU A 67 0.65 -8.27 -3.67
C LEU A 67 1.86 -7.86 -2.85
N TYR A 68 2.07 -6.56 -2.72
CA TYR A 68 3.04 -5.97 -1.80
C TYR A 68 2.31 -5.40 -0.58
N GLY A 69 3.09 -5.02 0.45
CA GLY A 69 2.55 -4.43 1.67
C GLY A 69 1.87 -3.08 1.41
N TRP A 70 0.91 -2.73 2.28
CA TRP A 70 0.31 -1.41 2.28
C TRP A 70 1.32 -0.35 2.72
N GLN A 71 1.27 0.80 2.06
CA GLN A 71 2.10 1.96 2.26
C GLN A 71 1.17 3.16 2.52
N THR A 72 1.60 4.07 3.38
CA THR A 72 0.88 5.30 3.69
C THR A 72 1.82 6.48 3.50
N HIS A 73 1.38 7.49 2.74
CA HIS A 73 2.08 8.77 2.60
C HIS A 73 1.06 9.90 2.59
N GLY A 74 1.12 10.75 3.63
CA GLY A 74 0.07 11.73 3.90
C GLY A 74 -1.27 11.03 4.12
N GLU A 75 -2.31 11.49 3.43
CA GLU A 75 -3.65 10.91 3.50
C GLU A 75 -3.85 9.71 2.56
N ARG A 76 -2.88 9.41 1.69
CA ARG A 76 -3.01 8.33 0.70
C ARG A 76 -2.45 7.03 1.26
N THR A 77 -3.27 5.98 1.24
CA THR A 77 -2.87 4.61 1.57
C THR A 77 -3.09 3.71 0.38
N TRP A 78 -2.03 2.99 -0.04
CA TRP A 78 -2.05 2.13 -1.22
C TRP A 78 -1.14 0.92 -1.02
N ARG A 79 -1.36 -0.15 -1.78
CA ARG A 79 -0.39 -1.24 -1.96
C ARG A 79 -0.07 -1.40 -3.43
N GLU A 80 1.15 -1.82 -3.72
CA GLU A 80 1.51 -2.22 -5.09
C GLU A 80 1.09 -3.67 -5.36
N PHE A 81 0.91 -4.00 -6.63
CA PHE A 81 0.72 -5.38 -7.08
C PHE A 81 1.32 -5.62 -8.47
N ASP A 82 1.61 -6.90 -8.74
CA ASP A 82 1.97 -7.40 -10.06
C ASP A 82 0.78 -8.12 -10.66
N GLY A 83 0.47 -7.82 -11.91
CA GLY A 83 -0.52 -8.53 -12.72
C GLY A 83 0.15 -9.57 -13.63
N SER A 84 -0.38 -9.72 -14.84
CA SER A 84 0.18 -10.63 -15.84
C SER A 84 1.58 -10.22 -16.30
N THR A 85 2.41 -11.22 -16.65
CA THR A 85 3.76 -11.04 -17.18
C THR A 85 3.92 -11.89 -18.44
N ARG A 86 4.50 -11.30 -19.48
CA ARG A 86 4.78 -11.95 -20.77
C ARG A 86 6.23 -11.69 -21.18
N GLN A 87 6.89 -12.73 -21.70
CA GLN A 87 8.25 -12.67 -22.21
C GLN A 87 8.21 -12.71 -23.75
N VAL A 88 8.92 -11.80 -24.42
CA VAL A 88 9.14 -11.82 -25.87
C VAL A 88 10.62 -11.57 -26.14
N GLY A 89 11.36 -12.61 -26.54
CA GLY A 89 12.82 -12.53 -26.58
C GLY A 89 13.38 -12.17 -25.20
N SER A 90 14.21 -11.12 -25.11
CA SER A 90 14.66 -10.59 -23.82
C SER A 90 13.70 -9.57 -23.19
N ALA A 91 12.72 -9.06 -23.95
CA ALA A 91 11.75 -8.12 -23.41
C ALA A 91 10.78 -8.82 -22.46
N VAL A 92 10.48 -8.14 -21.36
CA VAL A 92 9.44 -8.51 -20.41
C VAL A 92 8.39 -7.42 -20.39
N VAL A 93 7.15 -7.79 -20.72
CA VAL A 93 5.97 -6.94 -20.62
C VAL A 93 5.20 -7.36 -19.35
N ARG A 94 4.89 -6.42 -18.47
CA ARG A 94 4.22 -6.68 -17.19
C ARG A 94 3.10 -5.69 -16.94
N VAL A 95 2.00 -6.16 -16.38
CA VAL A 95 1.04 -5.29 -15.69
C VAL A 95 1.54 -5.06 -14.27
N ARG A 96 1.61 -3.79 -13.87
CA ARG A 96 1.89 -3.36 -12.50
C ARG A 96 0.76 -2.44 -12.07
N GLY A 97 0.44 -2.40 -10.80
CA GLY A 97 -0.61 -1.52 -10.34
C GLY A 97 -0.48 -1.10 -8.89
N GLN A 98 -1.31 -0.14 -8.52
CA GLN A 98 -1.55 0.29 -7.15
C GLN A 98 -3.02 0.07 -6.83
N GLN A 99 -3.30 -0.52 -5.67
CA GLN A 99 -4.64 -0.58 -5.11
C GLN A 99 -4.73 0.37 -3.92
N PHE A 100 -5.79 1.16 -3.87
CA PHE A 100 -6.03 2.15 -2.82
C PHE A 100 -6.96 1.62 -1.73
N ALA A 101 -6.96 2.32 -0.60
CA ALA A 101 -7.77 2.01 0.57
C ALA A 101 -9.29 2.04 0.32
N ASP A 102 -9.76 2.65 -0.77
CA ASP A 102 -11.15 2.65 -1.21
C ASP A 102 -11.49 1.47 -2.15
N GLY A 103 -10.50 0.61 -2.44
CA GLY A 103 -10.62 -0.54 -3.34
C GLY A 103 -10.35 -0.21 -4.82
N SER A 104 -10.22 1.06 -5.19
CA SER A 104 -9.88 1.46 -6.56
C SER A 104 -8.46 1.01 -6.92
N CYS A 105 -8.23 0.80 -8.22
CA CYS A 105 -6.93 0.37 -8.75
C CYS A 105 -6.48 1.30 -9.87
N GLU A 106 -5.19 1.59 -9.90
CA GLU A 106 -4.50 2.16 -11.05
C GLU A 106 -3.54 1.10 -11.62
N ARG A 107 -3.46 1.00 -12.95
CA ARG A 107 -2.61 0.01 -13.64
C ARG A 107 -1.73 0.68 -14.68
N TRP A 108 -0.53 0.12 -14.84
CA TRP A 108 0.45 0.52 -15.84
C TRP A 108 1.03 -0.71 -16.51
N ILE A 109 1.39 -0.54 -17.78
CA ILE A 109 2.13 -1.54 -18.56
C ILE A 109 3.60 -1.16 -18.52
N SER A 110 4.41 -2.02 -17.91
CA SER A 110 5.85 -1.87 -17.88
C SER A 110 6.47 -2.77 -18.94
N VAL A 111 7.38 -2.20 -19.73
CA VAL A 111 8.22 -2.93 -20.67
C VAL A 111 9.65 -2.77 -20.20
N SER A 112 10.35 -3.89 -20.05
CA SER A 112 11.77 -3.90 -19.70
C SER A 112 12.52 -4.78 -20.69
N ALA A 113 13.66 -4.29 -21.16
CA ALA A 113 14.60 -5.03 -21.99
C ALA A 113 16.02 -4.64 -21.57
N THR A 114 16.99 -5.50 -21.86
CA THR A 114 18.42 -5.21 -21.71
C THR A 114 18.83 -4.03 -22.61
N HIS A 115 19.77 -3.18 -22.15
CA HIS A 115 19.93 -1.81 -22.68
C HIS A 115 20.41 -1.70 -24.15
N ASP A 116 20.80 -2.81 -24.78
CA ASP A 116 21.27 -2.84 -26.18
C ASP A 116 20.58 -3.96 -26.98
N GLU A 117 19.37 -4.36 -26.61
CA GLU A 117 18.66 -5.40 -27.36
C GLU A 117 18.15 -4.88 -28.69
N GLU A 118 18.58 -5.52 -29.78
CA GLU A 118 17.98 -5.35 -31.10
C GLU A 118 16.94 -6.45 -31.34
N PHE A 119 15.72 -6.06 -31.69
CA PHE A 119 14.67 -7.02 -32.05
C PHE A 119 14.69 -7.30 -33.55
N ARG A 120 14.68 -8.58 -33.91
CA ARG A 120 14.33 -8.96 -35.29
C ARG A 120 12.88 -8.58 -35.57
N ALA A 121 12.55 -8.39 -36.85
CA ALA A 121 11.20 -7.99 -37.26
C ALA A 121 10.09 -8.93 -36.74
N GLU A 122 10.37 -10.23 -36.64
CA GLU A 122 9.46 -11.21 -36.05
C GLU A 122 9.22 -10.94 -34.55
N GLN A 123 10.30 -10.80 -33.77
CA GLN A 123 10.22 -10.51 -32.34
C GLN A 123 9.57 -9.15 -32.07
N ALA A 124 9.79 -8.15 -32.94
CA ALA A 124 9.13 -6.86 -32.85
C ALA A 124 7.60 -6.97 -33.06
N ARG A 125 7.14 -7.84 -33.98
CA ARG A 125 5.71 -8.11 -34.17
C ARG A 125 5.11 -8.87 -32.99
N GLU A 126 5.84 -9.84 -32.44
CA GLU A 126 5.43 -10.54 -31.22
C GLU A 126 5.31 -9.59 -30.03
N LEU A 127 6.27 -8.66 -29.88
CA LEU A 127 6.24 -7.66 -28.80
C LEU A 127 5.04 -6.72 -28.96
N ALA A 128 4.78 -6.25 -30.19
CA ALA A 128 3.59 -5.44 -30.47
C ALA A 128 2.28 -6.18 -30.14
N ALA A 129 2.18 -7.46 -30.52
CA ALA A 129 1.01 -8.28 -30.18
C ALA A 129 0.87 -8.51 -28.67
N ALA A 130 1.99 -8.72 -27.96
CA ALA A 130 1.98 -8.84 -26.50
C ALA A 130 1.52 -7.55 -25.83
N LEU A 131 1.98 -6.39 -26.30
CA LEU A 131 1.56 -5.08 -25.79
C LEU A 131 0.07 -4.83 -26.02
N GLN A 132 -0.43 -5.11 -27.23
CA GLN A 132 -1.85 -4.97 -27.54
C GLN A 132 -2.70 -5.83 -26.60
N ALA A 133 -2.33 -7.10 -26.44
CA ALA A 133 -3.11 -8.02 -25.63
C ALA A 133 -3.08 -7.66 -24.13
N VAL A 134 -2.00 -7.07 -23.63
CA VAL A 134 -1.92 -6.55 -22.25
C VAL A 134 -2.69 -5.24 -22.09
N ALA A 135 -2.71 -4.37 -23.10
CA ALA A 135 -3.54 -3.17 -23.10
C ALA A 135 -5.03 -3.54 -23.07
N ASP A 136 -5.47 -4.46 -23.93
CA ASP A 136 -6.85 -4.95 -23.92
C ASP A 136 -7.24 -5.60 -22.59
N GLU A 137 -6.28 -6.23 -21.90
CA GLU A 137 -6.46 -6.80 -20.56
C GLU A 137 -6.64 -5.72 -19.51
N ALA A 138 -5.78 -4.69 -19.51
CA ALA A 138 -5.89 -3.56 -18.60
C ALA A 138 -7.21 -2.80 -18.77
N ASP A 139 -7.63 -2.55 -20.02
CA ASP A 139 -8.89 -1.86 -20.33
C ASP A 139 -10.12 -2.63 -19.82
N ARG A 140 -10.08 -3.96 -19.83
CA ARG A 140 -11.16 -4.80 -19.27
C ARG A 140 -11.23 -4.74 -17.75
N LEU A 141 -10.11 -4.46 -17.09
CA LEU A 141 -9.96 -4.55 -15.64
C LEU A 141 -10.30 -3.27 -14.89
N GLY A 142 -10.39 -2.13 -15.59
CA GLY A 142 -10.84 -0.85 -15.02
C GLY A 142 -9.84 -0.27 -14.02
#